data_AF-A0AAW3ZCQ0-F1
#
_entry.id   AF-A0AAW3ZCQ0-F1
#
_cell.length_a   1.000
_cell.length_b   1.000
_cell.length_c   1.000
_cell.angle_alpha   90.00
_cell.angle_beta   90.00
_cell.angle_gamma   90.00
#
_symmetry.space_group_name_H-M   'P 1'
#
loop_
_entity.id
_entity.type
_entity.pdbx_description
1 polymer ?
#
loop_
_entity_poly.entity_id
_entity_poly.type
_entity_poly.pdbx_seq_one_letter_code
_entity_poly.pdbx_strand_id
1 'polypeptide(L)'
;MRTATPCTPSTPTANKAPLALHRGLSNRKLLAAKQAKNDEFYTRYSDVQKEVAHYTAQFQGKTVYLNCDDPSWSNVYKYFARNFETLGLKCLIATYYIGNGQYQSGARAFCHVLRRDKNGRLFRTKRALKGDGDFRSAECRALLNQADIVVTNPPFSLFREFIALMTANKKDFLVMGPGQQVKAVGIMPLFVRDEIRLGVTHTKTFHDPKGNKCDVHVVWYTNLRHNPRAPLVLTETYGADPARYPRMLNHPTAINVDWVVDIPRDWAGVMGVPISFLEKHCPAQFEVLGHIQPKIADGAGGVTQVYSRLLIKRRPASATPTPDLPPIVTRAVARAQNGNKYQRANAIGFLRNAYESFKAKGPVPQAIVDALQEAYGGVHLNQGRAALPMTSRQRAAERRLQKAKGVRRSKVTTMPGLALAA
;
A
#
# COMPACT_ATOMS: atom_id res chain seq x y z
N MET A 1 64.55 27.56 -7.24
CA MET A 1 64.53 27.90 -8.69
C MET A 1 64.59 26.60 -9.47
N ARG A 2 63.88 26.55 -10.61
CA ARG A 2 63.82 25.46 -11.61
C ARG A 2 62.87 24.30 -11.25
N THR A 3 62.01 23.79 -12.11
CA THR A 3 61.47 24.16 -13.44
C THR A 3 60.33 23.17 -13.69
N ALA A 4 59.22 23.62 -14.26
CA ALA A 4 58.18 22.76 -14.81
C ALA A 4 58.55 22.29 -16.23
N THR A 5 58.14 21.08 -16.59
CA THR A 5 57.97 20.61 -17.98
C THR A 5 56.84 19.56 -18.04
N PRO A 6 56.20 19.37 -19.21
CA PRO A 6 54.75 19.18 -19.32
C PRO A 6 54.35 17.76 -19.72
N CYS A 7 53.09 17.42 -19.48
CA CYS A 7 52.50 16.15 -19.88
C CYS A 7 51.71 16.34 -21.19
N THR A 8 52.12 15.67 -22.26
CA THR A 8 51.38 15.55 -23.53
C THR A 8 50.37 14.39 -23.48
N PRO A 9 49.27 14.46 -24.25
CA PRO A 9 48.18 13.49 -24.18
C PRO A 9 48.43 12.29 -25.10
N SER A 10 48.18 11.08 -24.60
CA SER A 10 48.07 9.88 -25.42
C SER A 10 46.61 9.42 -25.53
N THR A 11 46.17 9.33 -26.78
CA THR A 11 44.92 8.71 -27.24
C THR A 11 44.95 7.20 -26.97
N PRO A 12 43.85 6.57 -26.50
CA PRO A 12 43.72 5.12 -26.57
C PRO A 12 42.84 4.71 -27.75
N THR A 13 43.43 3.86 -28.56
CA THR A 13 42.84 3.02 -29.61
C THR A 13 41.76 2.09 -29.07
N ALA A 14 40.81 1.77 -29.94
CA ALA A 14 39.75 0.78 -29.68
C ALA A 14 40.31 -0.64 -29.68
N ASN A 15 39.95 -1.44 -28.67
CA ASN A 15 39.99 -2.90 -28.75
C ASN A 15 38.76 -3.49 -28.01
N LYS A 16 38.11 -4.45 -28.65
CA LYS A 16 36.89 -5.12 -28.18
C LYS A 16 37.20 -6.29 -27.23
N ALA A 17 36.42 -6.34 -26.13
CA ALA A 17 36.03 -7.47 -25.24
C ALA A 17 37.14 -8.14 -24.37
N PRO A 18 36.88 -8.54 -23.09
CA PRO A 18 35.69 -9.27 -22.62
C PRO A 18 35.06 -8.73 -21.31
N LEU A 19 33.94 -9.35 -20.89
CA LEU A 19 33.21 -9.06 -19.63
C LEU A 19 34.15 -9.04 -18.41
N ALA A 20 34.20 -7.92 -17.68
CA ALA A 20 34.97 -7.78 -16.44
C ALA A 20 34.07 -7.41 -15.24
N LEU A 21 34.25 -8.20 -14.18
CA LEU A 21 33.69 -8.10 -12.83
C LEU A 21 33.47 -6.67 -12.31
N HIS A 22 32.36 -6.50 -11.58
CA HIS A 22 32.11 -5.40 -10.65
C HIS A 22 33.37 -5.02 -9.84
N ARG A 23 34.00 -3.89 -10.16
CA ARG A 23 35.01 -3.27 -9.29
C ARG A 23 34.30 -2.72 -8.06
N GLY A 24 34.54 -3.40 -6.93
CA GLY A 24 34.00 -3.07 -5.62
C GLY A 24 34.37 -1.66 -5.15
N LEU A 25 33.40 -1.02 -4.49
CA LEU A 25 33.59 0.23 -3.76
C LEU A 25 34.66 0.02 -2.67
N SER A 26 35.70 0.86 -2.65
CA SER A 26 36.80 0.75 -1.71
C SER A 26 36.38 0.98 -0.26
N ASN A 27 37.00 0.22 0.67
CA ASN A 27 36.71 0.23 2.11
C ASN A 27 36.78 1.61 2.78
N ARG A 28 37.47 2.58 2.19
CA ARG A 28 37.59 3.95 2.72
C ARG A 28 36.28 4.76 2.61
N LYS A 29 35.48 4.54 1.56
CA LYS A 29 34.14 5.15 1.42
C LYS A 29 33.10 4.46 2.31
N LEU A 30 33.27 3.15 2.54
CA LEU A 30 32.45 2.36 3.48
C LEU A 30 32.70 2.73 4.95
N LEU A 31 33.95 3.05 5.32
CA LEU A 31 34.31 3.54 6.66
C LEU A 31 33.81 4.97 6.93
N ALA A 32 33.87 5.86 5.93
CA ALA A 32 33.30 7.21 6.04
C ALA A 32 31.76 7.18 6.17
N ALA A 33 31.08 6.29 5.45
CA ALA A 33 29.63 6.06 5.59
C ALA A 33 29.26 5.46 6.96
N LYS A 34 30.18 4.73 7.61
CA LYS A 34 30.00 4.20 8.97
C LYS A 34 30.23 5.25 10.08
N GLN A 35 31.00 6.31 9.79
CA GLN A 35 31.29 7.40 10.72
C GLN A 35 30.30 8.57 10.64
N ALA A 36 29.60 8.74 9.52
CA ALA A 36 28.50 9.70 9.40
C ALA A 36 27.22 9.15 10.07
N LYS A 37 27.19 9.19 11.41
CA LYS A 37 26.01 8.92 12.25
C LYS A 37 24.93 9.98 12.05
N ASN A 38 24.32 10.00 10.88
CA ASN A 38 23.08 10.75 10.58
C ASN A 38 21.87 9.81 10.42
N ASP A 39 22.01 8.53 10.77
CA ASP A 39 20.94 7.53 10.65
C ASP A 39 19.93 7.56 11.82
N GLU A 40 20.19 8.34 12.87
CA GLU A 40 19.30 8.50 14.03
C GLU A 40 18.34 9.68 13.84
N PHE A 41 17.33 9.49 12.99
CA PHE A 41 16.20 10.40 12.92
C PHE A 41 15.13 9.99 13.93
N TYR A 42 15.01 10.73 15.03
CA TYR A 42 14.01 10.44 16.06
C TYR A 42 12.59 10.60 15.51
N THR A 43 11.87 9.48 15.42
CA THR A 43 10.44 9.47 15.12
C THR A 43 9.66 10.19 16.23
N ARG A 44 8.90 11.24 15.90
CA ARG A 44 8.07 11.96 16.89
C ARG A 44 6.79 11.18 17.17
N TYR A 45 6.34 11.17 18.43
CA TYR A 45 5.08 10.53 18.81
C TYR A 45 3.89 11.07 18.01
N SER A 46 3.85 12.39 17.79
CA SER A 46 2.80 13.05 17.01
C SER A 46 2.75 12.59 15.56
N ASP A 47 3.90 12.30 14.95
CA ASP A 47 3.96 11.84 13.56
C ASP A 47 3.43 10.40 13.45
N VAL A 48 3.76 9.54 14.42
CA VAL A 48 3.18 8.18 14.51
C VAL A 48 1.68 8.24 14.71
N GLN A 49 1.22 9.07 15.65
CA GLN A 49 -0.20 9.22 15.94
C GLN A 49 -1.01 9.67 14.72
N LYS A 50 -0.52 10.71 14.02
CA LYS A 50 -1.19 11.24 12.82
C LYS A 50 -1.27 10.19 11.72
N GLU A 51 -0.19 9.45 11.48
CA GLU A 51 -0.21 8.40 10.45
C GLU A 51 -1.10 7.21 10.84
N VAL A 52 -0.91 6.66 12.04
CA VAL A 52 -1.61 5.43 12.47
C VAL A 52 -3.13 5.65 12.56
N ALA A 53 -3.59 6.88 12.80
CA ALA A 53 -5.01 7.24 12.79
C ALA A 53 -5.75 6.82 11.51
N HIS A 54 -5.05 6.72 10.37
CA HIS A 54 -5.64 6.32 9.09
C HIS A 54 -5.88 4.82 8.93
N TYR A 55 -5.36 3.99 9.85
CA TYR A 55 -5.36 2.53 9.72
C TYR A 55 -5.90 1.80 10.95
N THR A 56 -6.43 2.53 11.95
CA THR A 56 -6.84 1.98 13.27
C THR A 56 -7.68 0.71 13.18
N ALA A 57 -8.68 0.67 12.30
CA ALA A 57 -9.54 -0.50 12.11
C ALA A 57 -8.80 -1.77 11.64
N GLN A 58 -7.69 -1.62 10.92
CA GLN A 58 -6.89 -2.75 10.41
C GLN A 58 -6.00 -3.37 11.49
N PHE A 59 -5.76 -2.67 12.61
CA PHE A 59 -4.99 -3.17 13.74
C PHE A 59 -5.81 -4.05 14.71
N GLN A 60 -7.14 -4.03 14.60
CA GLN A 60 -8.01 -4.77 15.50
C GLN A 60 -7.76 -6.29 15.42
N GLY A 61 -7.51 -6.89 16.58
CA GLY A 61 -7.22 -8.32 16.75
C GLY A 61 -5.84 -8.74 16.21
N LYS A 62 -4.98 -7.80 15.81
CA LYS A 62 -3.70 -8.10 15.18
C LYS A 62 -2.55 -8.23 16.17
N THR A 63 -1.58 -9.04 15.78
CA THR A 63 -0.24 -9.05 16.37
C THR A 63 0.64 -8.07 15.61
N VAL A 64 1.15 -7.06 16.30
CA VAL A 64 2.05 -6.06 15.74
C VAL A 64 3.48 -6.36 16.16
N TYR A 65 4.42 -6.33 15.22
CA TYR A 65 5.84 -6.47 15.48
C TYR A 65 6.60 -5.19 15.19
N LEU A 66 7.39 -4.75 16.16
CA LEU A 66 8.22 -3.55 16.12
C LEU A 66 9.69 -3.95 16.27
N ASN A 67 10.45 -3.95 15.19
CA ASN A 67 11.90 -3.83 15.28
C ASN A 67 12.20 -2.37 15.61
N CYS A 68 12.62 -2.09 16.83
CA CYS A 68 12.72 -0.73 17.32
C CYS A 68 13.98 -0.51 18.14
N ASP A 69 14.26 0.76 18.36
CA ASP A 69 15.12 1.23 19.43
C ASP A 69 14.60 0.81 20.81
N ASP A 70 15.39 1.05 21.87
CA ASP A 70 14.97 0.68 23.22
C ASP A 70 13.55 1.25 23.54
N PRO A 71 12.62 0.40 24.02
CA PRO A 71 11.26 0.76 24.40
C PRO A 71 11.14 1.99 25.31
N SER A 72 12.17 2.29 26.10
CA SER A 72 12.22 3.47 26.98
C SER A 72 12.21 4.80 26.22
N TRP A 73 12.69 4.83 24.96
CA TRP A 73 12.71 6.04 24.14
C TRP A 73 11.99 5.93 22.80
N SER A 74 11.80 4.73 22.23
CA SER A 74 11.09 4.55 20.97
C SER A 74 9.64 5.05 21.03
N ASN A 75 9.34 6.14 20.31
CA ASN A 75 7.99 6.70 20.25
C ASN A 75 7.01 5.81 19.50
N VAL A 76 7.48 5.01 18.53
CA VAL A 76 6.66 3.99 17.86
C VAL A 76 6.18 2.98 18.91
N TYR A 77 7.11 2.41 19.69
CA TYR A 77 6.74 1.48 20.76
C TYR A 77 5.81 2.13 21.79
N LYS A 78 6.14 3.33 22.28
CA LYS A 78 5.31 4.05 23.25
C LYS A 78 3.89 4.27 22.74
N TYR A 79 3.72 4.60 21.46
CA TYR A 79 2.41 4.78 20.85
C TYR A 79 1.60 3.48 20.87
N PHE A 80 2.14 2.38 20.34
CA PHE A 80 1.42 1.10 20.28
C PHE A 80 1.18 0.50 21.67
N ALA A 81 2.12 0.65 22.59
CA ALA A 81 1.96 0.15 23.96
C ALA A 81 0.90 0.94 24.75
N ARG A 82 0.83 2.27 24.60
CA ARG A 82 -0.17 3.12 25.26
C ARG A 82 -1.57 2.94 24.67
N ASN A 83 -1.65 2.72 23.35
CA ASN A 83 -2.90 2.56 22.63
C ASN A 83 -3.26 1.08 22.38
N PHE A 84 -2.66 0.14 23.11
CA PHE A 84 -2.86 -1.29 22.90
C PHE A 84 -4.35 -1.67 22.89
N GLU A 85 -5.10 -1.14 23.86
CA GLU A 85 -6.53 -1.40 24.00
C GLU A 85 -7.37 -0.63 22.98
N THR A 86 -7.06 0.64 22.77
CA THR A 86 -7.76 1.50 21.79
C THR A 86 -7.64 0.97 20.37
N LEU A 87 -6.48 0.41 20.01
CA LEU A 87 -6.24 -0.24 18.71
C LEU A 87 -6.77 -1.68 18.66
N GLY A 88 -7.23 -2.23 19.79
CA GLY A 88 -7.72 -3.60 19.91
C GLY A 88 -6.68 -4.66 19.58
N LEU A 89 -5.40 -4.43 19.91
CA LEU A 89 -4.32 -5.36 19.56
C LEU A 89 -4.47 -6.69 20.30
N LYS A 90 -4.12 -7.79 19.61
CA LYS A 90 -4.00 -9.11 20.23
C LYS A 90 -2.69 -9.24 20.99
N CYS A 91 -1.62 -8.75 20.38
CA CYS A 91 -0.26 -8.89 20.88
C CYS A 91 0.64 -7.81 20.27
N LEU A 92 1.58 -7.29 21.06
CA LEU A 92 2.61 -6.37 20.60
C LEU A 92 3.97 -6.98 20.94
N ILE A 93 4.74 -7.29 19.90
CA ILE A 93 6.09 -7.84 19.99
C ILE A 93 7.05 -6.71 19.63
N ALA A 94 8.11 -6.52 20.40
CA ALA A 94 9.16 -5.56 20.09
C ALA A 94 10.53 -6.18 20.31
N THR A 95 11.44 -6.01 19.35
CA THR A 95 12.86 -6.37 19.48
C THR A 95 13.71 -5.13 19.44
N TYR A 96 14.73 -5.08 20.30
CA TYR A 96 15.54 -3.89 20.49
C TYR A 96 16.90 -4.21 21.12
N TYR A 97 17.84 -3.30 20.96
CA TYR A 97 19.16 -3.33 21.59
C TYR A 97 19.17 -2.51 22.88
N ILE A 98 19.92 -2.93 23.90
CA ILE A 98 20.23 -2.10 25.07
C ILE A 98 21.60 -1.45 24.87
N GLY A 99 21.62 -0.11 24.86
CA GLY A 99 22.78 0.74 24.60
C GLY A 99 22.31 2.09 24.03
N ASN A 100 23.09 3.16 24.16
CA ASN A 100 22.72 4.53 23.77
C ASN A 100 22.62 4.71 22.23
N GLY A 101 21.72 3.98 21.55
CA GLY A 101 21.52 4.04 20.09
C GLY A 101 22.63 3.40 19.25
N GLN A 102 23.79 3.09 19.85
CA GLN A 102 24.93 2.53 19.14
C GLN A 102 25.02 1.02 19.34
N TYR A 103 24.96 0.26 18.25
CA TYR A 103 25.35 -1.14 18.24
C TYR A 103 26.81 -1.25 18.69
N GLN A 104 27.03 -1.77 19.89
CA GLN A 104 28.35 -2.17 20.37
C GLN A 104 28.50 -3.67 20.10
N SER A 105 29.69 -4.10 19.67
CA SER A 105 29.99 -5.54 19.55
C SER A 105 29.77 -6.19 20.92
N GLY A 106 28.85 -7.15 21.02
CA GLY A 106 28.43 -7.76 22.29
C GLY A 106 27.18 -7.14 22.97
N ALA A 107 26.54 -6.15 22.34
CA ALA A 107 25.27 -5.59 22.83
C ALA A 107 24.19 -6.67 22.89
N ARG A 108 23.58 -6.84 24.07
CA ARG A 108 22.51 -7.82 24.26
C ARG A 108 21.21 -7.30 23.65
N ALA A 109 20.63 -8.06 22.74
CA ALA A 109 19.32 -7.78 22.19
C ALA A 109 18.22 -8.41 23.05
N PHE A 110 17.06 -7.76 23.10
CA PHE A 110 15.93 -8.16 23.94
C PHE A 110 14.65 -8.20 23.13
N CYS A 111 13.68 -8.95 23.67
CA CYS A 111 12.33 -9.01 23.17
C CYS A 111 11.35 -8.64 24.28
N HIS A 112 10.51 -7.65 24.01
CA HIS A 112 9.31 -7.34 24.78
C HIS A 112 8.08 -7.92 24.10
N VAL A 113 7.22 -8.56 24.88
CA VAL A 113 5.90 -8.99 24.43
C VAL A 113 4.86 -8.43 25.39
N LEU A 114 3.87 -7.74 24.85
CA LEU A 114 2.71 -7.22 25.56
C LEU A 114 1.46 -7.92 25.02
N ARG A 115 0.70 -8.57 25.89
CA ARG A 115 -0.51 -9.32 25.54
C ARG A 115 -1.39 -9.55 26.77
N ARG A 116 -2.62 -10.03 26.55
CA ARG A 116 -3.52 -10.46 27.63
C ARG A 116 -3.22 -11.88 28.06
N ASP A 117 -3.36 -12.15 29.35
CA ASP A 117 -3.34 -13.51 29.90
C ASP A 117 -4.71 -14.20 29.71
N LYS A 118 -4.83 -15.43 30.24
CA LYS A 118 -6.08 -16.20 30.17
C LYS A 118 -7.25 -15.53 30.90
N ASN A 119 -6.96 -14.63 31.85
CA ASN A 119 -7.94 -13.90 32.65
C ASN A 119 -8.22 -12.50 32.04
N GLY A 120 -7.66 -12.20 30.87
CA GLY A 120 -7.83 -10.92 30.20
C GLY A 120 -6.94 -9.80 30.75
N ARG A 121 -6.07 -10.06 31.74
CA ARG A 121 -5.18 -9.04 32.29
C ARG A 121 -4.02 -8.77 31.33
N LEU A 122 -3.78 -7.50 31.04
CA LEU A 122 -2.64 -7.08 30.23
C LEU A 122 -1.33 -7.26 31.02
N PHE A 123 -0.35 -7.97 30.44
CA PHE A 123 0.96 -8.16 31.06
C PHE A 123 2.08 -8.05 30.01
N ARG A 124 3.27 -7.70 30.49
CA ARG A 124 4.47 -7.52 29.68
C ARG A 124 5.55 -8.50 30.11
N THR A 125 6.17 -9.20 29.15
CA THR A 125 7.33 -10.05 29.38
C THR A 125 8.56 -9.47 28.68
N LYS A 126 9.71 -9.52 29.35
CA LYS A 126 11.02 -9.20 28.79
C LYS A 126 11.90 -10.43 28.81
N ARG A 127 12.57 -10.73 27.70
CA ARG A 127 13.60 -11.77 27.62
C ARG A 127 14.77 -11.32 26.77
N ALA A 128 15.97 -11.80 27.09
CA ALA A 128 17.10 -11.69 26.18
C ALA A 128 16.86 -12.55 24.93
N LEU A 129 17.26 -12.06 23.77
CA LEU A 129 17.36 -12.86 22.55
C LEU A 129 18.60 -13.76 22.64
N LYS A 130 18.53 -14.92 21.97
CA LYS A 130 19.68 -15.83 21.85
C LYS A 130 20.68 -15.29 20.83
N GLY A 131 20.18 -14.67 19.76
CA GLY A 131 20.97 -14.02 18.73
C GLY A 131 21.24 -12.54 19.02
N ASP A 132 21.82 -11.89 18.02
CA ASP A 132 22.16 -10.46 18.02
C ASP A 132 20.97 -9.53 17.74
N GLY A 133 19.74 -10.04 17.61
CA GLY A 133 18.57 -9.21 17.31
C GLY A 133 18.49 -8.66 15.89
N ASP A 134 19.39 -9.09 14.99
CA ASP A 134 19.30 -8.72 13.57
C ASP A 134 17.99 -9.27 12.99
N PHE A 135 17.24 -8.44 12.28
CA PHE A 135 15.95 -8.81 11.69
C PHE A 135 16.06 -9.98 10.69
N ARG A 136 17.27 -10.26 10.19
CA ARG A 136 17.59 -11.36 9.27
C ARG A 136 17.79 -12.69 10.00
N SER A 137 18.09 -12.66 11.29
CA SER A 137 18.33 -13.85 12.12
C SER A 137 17.11 -14.78 12.16
N ALA A 138 17.36 -16.09 12.32
CA ALA A 138 16.29 -17.09 12.41
C ALA A 138 15.33 -16.79 13.58
N GLU A 139 15.84 -16.30 14.71
CA GLU A 139 15.05 -15.94 15.87
C GLU A 139 14.12 -14.74 15.59
N CYS A 140 14.64 -13.67 14.96
CA CYS A 140 13.81 -12.51 14.62
C CYS A 140 12.82 -12.83 13.49
N ARG A 141 13.17 -13.70 12.53
CA ARG A 141 12.24 -14.21 11.52
C ARG A 141 11.12 -15.05 12.14
N ALA A 142 11.40 -15.84 13.17
CA ALA A 142 10.37 -16.57 13.90
C ALA A 142 9.39 -15.63 14.63
N LEU A 143 9.86 -14.49 15.13
CA LEU A 143 9.01 -13.44 15.70
C LEU A 143 8.19 -12.72 14.61
N LEU A 144 8.82 -12.37 13.49
CA LEU A 144 8.16 -11.82 12.31
C LEU A 144 7.01 -12.72 11.84
N ASN A 145 7.23 -14.04 11.82
CA ASN A 145 6.23 -15.00 11.37
C ASN A 145 4.97 -15.01 12.25
N GLN A 146 5.10 -14.70 13.55
CA GLN A 146 3.98 -14.59 14.49
C GLN A 146 3.18 -13.28 14.33
N ALA A 147 3.76 -12.28 13.66
CA ALA A 147 3.15 -10.98 13.49
C ALA A 147 2.23 -10.92 12.26
N ASP A 148 1.15 -10.15 12.36
CA ASP A 148 0.30 -9.82 11.23
C ASP A 148 0.81 -8.55 10.54
N ILE A 149 1.17 -7.53 11.34
CA ILE A 149 1.59 -6.21 10.86
C ILE A 149 2.97 -5.86 11.44
N VAL A 150 3.84 -5.29 10.62
CA VAL A 150 5.14 -4.77 11.06
C VAL A 150 5.15 -3.24 11.00
N VAL A 151 5.53 -2.58 12.10
CA VAL A 151 5.59 -1.11 12.15
C VAL A 151 6.95 -0.66 12.68
N THR A 152 7.69 0.15 11.92
CA THR A 152 9.07 0.53 12.30
C THR A 152 9.60 1.74 11.54
N ASN A 153 10.69 2.31 12.05
CA ASN A 153 11.62 3.19 11.35
C ASN A 153 12.98 2.47 11.26
N PRO A 154 13.23 1.63 10.24
CA PRO A 154 14.46 0.87 10.12
C PRO A 154 15.63 1.77 9.71
N PRO A 155 16.89 1.37 9.99
CA PRO A 155 18.06 2.04 9.45
C PRO A 155 17.97 2.18 7.92
N PHE A 156 18.22 3.38 7.41
CA PHE A 156 18.00 3.68 5.98
C PHE A 156 18.90 2.87 5.04
N SER A 157 20.09 2.48 5.52
CA SER A 157 21.01 1.56 4.83
C SER A 157 20.42 0.17 4.59
N LEU A 158 19.51 -0.28 5.47
CA LEU A 158 18.88 -1.61 5.41
C LEU A 158 17.44 -1.58 4.87
N PHE A 159 16.90 -0.40 4.57
CA PHE A 159 15.50 -0.22 4.17
C PHE A 159 15.05 -1.12 3.01
N ARG A 160 15.86 -1.25 1.95
CA ARG A 160 15.50 -2.08 0.77
C ARG A 160 15.40 -3.56 1.12
N GLU A 161 16.37 -4.07 1.87
CA GLU A 161 16.39 -5.45 2.35
C GLU A 161 15.22 -5.70 3.31
N PHE A 162 14.91 -4.73 4.16
CA PHE A 162 13.79 -4.78 5.08
C PHE A 162 12.44 -4.88 4.34
N ILE A 163 12.18 -4.02 3.35
CA ILE A 163 10.97 -4.07 2.53
C ILE A 163 10.88 -5.40 1.77
N ALA A 164 11.99 -5.88 1.19
CA ALA A 164 12.02 -7.17 0.51
C ALA A 164 11.67 -8.33 1.46
N LEU A 165 12.10 -8.28 2.72
CA LEU A 165 11.72 -9.26 3.72
C LEU A 165 10.21 -9.21 4.02
N MET A 166 9.64 -8.01 4.17
CA MET A 166 8.20 -7.85 4.44
C MET A 166 7.35 -8.41 3.30
N THR A 167 7.71 -8.09 2.05
CA THR A 167 6.96 -8.55 0.87
C THR A 167 7.12 -10.06 0.66
N ALA A 168 8.33 -10.61 0.82
CA ALA A 168 8.57 -12.05 0.70
C ALA A 168 7.77 -12.86 1.73
N ASN A 169 7.59 -12.33 2.94
CA ASN A 169 6.80 -12.97 4.00
C ASN A 169 5.32 -12.56 3.99
N LYS A 170 4.87 -11.82 2.96
CA LYS A 170 3.48 -11.36 2.80
C LYS A 170 2.94 -10.66 4.05
N LYS A 171 3.77 -9.84 4.69
CA LYS A 171 3.39 -9.09 5.88
C LYS A 171 2.71 -7.79 5.50
N ASP A 172 1.70 -7.43 6.27
CA ASP A 172 1.21 -6.06 6.27
C ASP A 172 2.26 -5.20 7.00
N PHE A 173 2.50 -3.98 6.53
CA PHE A 173 3.53 -3.13 7.13
C PHE A 173 3.24 -1.65 7.03
N LEU A 174 3.79 -0.88 7.97
CA LEU A 174 3.83 0.57 7.98
C LEU A 174 5.25 1.00 8.40
N VAL A 175 6.07 1.38 7.42
CA VAL A 175 7.53 1.51 7.58
C VAL A 175 7.98 2.89 7.15
N MET A 176 8.70 3.61 8.00
CA MET A 176 9.33 4.87 7.59
C MET A 176 10.55 4.60 6.70
N GLY A 177 10.78 5.48 5.72
CA GLY A 177 12.00 5.42 4.94
C GLY A 177 12.25 6.68 4.11
N PRO A 178 13.43 6.82 3.51
CA PRO A 178 13.75 7.96 2.67
C PRO A 178 12.83 8.02 1.46
N GLY A 179 12.23 9.18 1.16
CA GLY A 179 11.35 9.34 -0.01
C GLY A 179 12.04 9.07 -1.35
N GLN A 180 13.36 9.17 -1.40
CA GLN A 180 14.14 8.84 -2.61
C GLN A 180 14.15 7.34 -2.95
N GLN A 181 13.85 6.46 -1.98
CA GLN A 181 13.89 5.01 -2.18
C GLN A 181 12.74 4.47 -3.04
N VAL A 182 11.72 5.26 -3.34
CA VAL A 182 10.64 4.88 -4.27
C VAL A 182 11.19 4.42 -5.62
N LYS A 183 12.28 5.02 -6.11
CA LYS A 183 12.94 4.68 -7.39
C LYS A 183 13.77 3.40 -7.36
N ALA A 184 14.02 2.82 -6.18
CA ALA A 184 14.91 1.68 -6.07
C ALA A 184 14.38 0.49 -6.89
N VAL A 185 15.30 -0.26 -7.52
CA VAL A 185 14.97 -1.39 -8.43
C VAL A 185 14.07 -2.44 -7.76
N GLY A 186 14.23 -2.68 -6.46
CA GLY A 186 13.38 -3.61 -5.70
C GLY A 186 12.09 -3.02 -5.15
N ILE A 187 11.87 -1.70 -5.28
CA ILE A 187 10.75 -0.97 -4.67
C ILE A 187 9.79 -0.43 -5.73
N MET A 188 10.27 0.21 -6.79
CA MET A 188 9.40 0.73 -7.86
C MET A 188 8.47 -0.33 -8.45
N PRO A 189 8.91 -1.59 -8.71
CA PRO A 189 8.01 -2.63 -9.21
C PRO A 189 6.84 -2.96 -8.27
N LEU A 190 6.95 -2.66 -6.97
CA LEU A 190 5.84 -2.81 -6.02
C LEU A 190 4.79 -1.71 -6.22
N PHE A 191 5.21 -0.48 -6.53
CA PHE A 191 4.30 0.63 -6.86
C PHE A 191 3.58 0.39 -8.19
N VAL A 192 4.32 -0.10 -9.21
CA VAL A 192 3.73 -0.44 -10.53
C VAL A 192 2.65 -1.53 -10.39
N ARG A 193 2.84 -2.49 -9.48
CA ARG A 193 1.87 -3.57 -9.21
C ARG A 193 0.79 -3.20 -8.18
N ASP A 194 0.76 -1.96 -7.69
CA ASP A 194 -0.10 -1.50 -6.58
C ASP A 194 0.02 -2.33 -5.28
N GLU A 195 1.14 -3.02 -5.09
CA GLU A 195 1.43 -3.82 -3.89
C GLU A 195 1.84 -2.96 -2.69
N ILE A 196 2.34 -1.75 -2.94
CA ILE A 196 2.75 -0.76 -1.93
C ILE A 196 2.26 0.64 -2.32
N ARG A 197 2.11 1.51 -1.33
CA ARG A 197 1.81 2.94 -1.49
C ARG A 197 2.57 3.76 -0.44
N LEU A 198 2.65 5.07 -0.69
CA LEU A 198 3.06 6.01 0.35
C LEU A 198 1.92 6.22 1.34
N GLY A 199 2.25 6.32 2.62
CA GLY A 199 1.30 6.66 3.68
C GLY A 199 0.75 8.08 3.55
N VAL A 200 -0.15 8.46 4.45
CA VAL A 200 -0.96 9.68 4.29
C VAL A 200 -0.17 10.93 4.68
N THR A 201 0.69 10.81 5.69
CA THR A 201 1.52 11.88 6.22
C THR A 201 2.98 11.73 5.78
N HIS A 202 3.75 12.81 5.89
CA HIS A 202 5.19 12.80 5.65
C HIS A 202 5.87 13.77 6.61
N THR A 203 7.12 13.48 6.97
CA THR A 203 7.92 14.32 7.87
C THR A 203 9.08 14.90 7.07
N LYS A 204 9.16 16.23 6.98
CA LYS A 204 10.24 16.93 6.26
C LYS A 204 11.40 17.34 7.17
N THR A 205 11.19 17.31 8.48
CA THR A 205 12.10 17.86 9.46
C THR A 205 12.35 16.87 10.57
N PHE A 206 13.63 16.56 10.79
CA PHE A 206 14.09 15.79 11.93
C PHE A 206 15.07 16.59 12.76
N HIS A 207 15.38 16.08 13.96
CA HIS A 207 16.48 16.58 14.77
C HIS A 207 17.58 15.52 14.77
N ASP A 208 18.81 15.95 14.55
CA ASP A 208 19.98 15.10 14.78
C ASP A 208 20.15 14.81 16.30
N PRO A 209 21.04 13.91 16.71
CA PRO A 209 21.32 13.65 18.12
C PRO A 209 21.84 14.85 18.93
N LYS A 210 22.22 15.95 18.26
CA LYS A 210 22.67 17.21 18.88
C LYS A 210 21.54 18.26 18.97
N GLY A 211 20.34 17.92 18.48
CA GLY A 211 19.17 18.81 18.46
C GLY A 211 19.08 19.73 17.24
N ASN A 212 19.98 19.64 16.27
CA ASN A 212 19.93 20.47 15.07
C ASN A 212 18.84 20.00 14.12
N LYS A 213 18.17 20.95 13.48
CA LYS A 213 17.17 20.67 12.45
C LYS A 213 17.86 20.12 11.19
N CYS A 214 17.54 18.89 10.81
CA CYS A 214 17.93 18.29 9.54
C CYS A 214 16.69 18.10 8.67
N ASP A 215 16.70 18.68 7.48
CA ASP A 215 15.63 18.47 6.51
C ASP A 215 15.91 17.18 5.72
N VAL A 216 15.26 16.10 6.15
CA VAL A 216 15.31 14.81 5.48
C VAL A 216 13.90 14.43 5.07
N HIS A 217 13.73 14.17 3.78
CA HIS A 217 12.44 13.74 3.24
C HIS A 217 12.19 12.27 3.60
N VAL A 218 11.46 12.04 4.69
CA VAL A 218 11.04 10.72 5.15
C VAL A 218 9.54 10.58 4.97
N VAL A 219 9.15 9.46 4.41
CA VAL A 219 7.77 9.12 4.11
C VAL A 219 7.45 7.75 4.71
N TRP A 220 6.17 7.50 4.93
CA TRP A 220 5.68 6.17 5.25
C TRP A 220 5.51 5.34 3.98
N TYR A 221 5.92 4.08 4.04
CA TYR A 221 5.67 3.07 3.03
C TYR A 221 4.77 2.01 3.64
N THR A 222 3.70 1.65 2.94
CA THR A 222 2.72 0.71 3.48
C THR A 222 1.99 -0.05 2.39
N ASN A 223 1.47 -1.23 2.71
CA ASN A 223 0.46 -1.93 1.95
C ASN A 223 -0.93 -1.92 2.63
N LEU A 224 -1.03 -1.33 3.83
CA LEU A 224 -2.29 -1.08 4.51
C LEU A 224 -3.15 -0.12 3.70
N ARG A 225 -4.46 -0.29 3.81
CA ARG A 225 -5.43 0.55 3.10
C ARG A 225 -5.71 1.82 3.89
N HIS A 226 -5.62 2.96 3.23
CA HIS A 226 -6.13 4.23 3.73
C HIS A 226 -7.12 4.80 2.71
N ASN A 227 -7.87 5.83 3.11
CA ASN A 227 -8.77 6.53 2.18
C ASN A 227 -8.00 6.93 0.93
N PRO A 228 -8.54 6.64 -0.27
CA PRO A 228 -7.86 6.99 -1.51
C PRO A 228 -7.66 8.50 -1.56
N ARG A 229 -6.49 8.91 -2.08
CA ARG A 229 -6.24 10.32 -2.37
C ARG A 229 -7.25 10.79 -3.41
N ALA A 230 -7.78 12.00 -3.23
CA ALA A 230 -8.72 12.57 -4.19
C ALA A 230 -8.05 12.66 -5.58
N PRO A 231 -8.81 12.42 -6.67
CA PRO A 231 -8.33 12.73 -8.01
C PRO A 231 -7.86 14.18 -8.10
N LEU A 232 -6.73 14.40 -8.77
CA LEU A 232 -6.22 15.73 -9.07
C LEU A 232 -7.17 16.45 -10.02
N VAL A 233 -7.46 17.71 -9.73
CA VAL A 233 -8.12 18.60 -10.68
C VAL A 233 -7.08 19.02 -11.72
N LEU A 234 -7.31 18.65 -12.98
CA LEU A 234 -6.39 18.95 -14.10
C LEU A 234 -6.90 20.17 -14.85
N THR A 235 -6.12 21.26 -14.84
CA THR A 235 -6.48 22.54 -15.47
C THR A 235 -5.81 22.73 -16.83
N GLU A 236 -4.62 22.19 -17.01
CA GLU A 236 -3.84 22.41 -18.23
C GLU A 236 -4.36 21.58 -19.41
N THR A 237 -4.01 22.04 -20.61
CA THR A 237 -4.40 21.41 -21.89
C THR A 237 -3.16 21.36 -22.80
N TYR A 238 -2.77 20.15 -23.22
CA TYR A 238 -1.64 19.90 -24.11
C TYR A 238 -1.83 20.60 -25.46
N GLY A 239 -3.03 20.51 -26.05
CA GLY A 239 -3.31 21.11 -27.35
C GLY A 239 -3.19 22.63 -27.40
N ALA A 240 -3.22 23.32 -26.26
CA ALA A 240 -3.07 24.77 -26.19
C ALA A 240 -1.60 25.22 -26.36
N ASP A 241 -0.64 24.44 -25.85
CA ASP A 241 0.80 24.70 -26.01
C ASP A 241 1.60 23.38 -25.95
N PRO A 242 1.71 22.65 -27.09
CA PRO A 242 2.47 21.41 -27.14
C PRO A 242 3.97 21.57 -26.87
N ALA A 243 4.54 22.76 -27.09
CA ALA A 243 5.97 23.01 -26.93
C ALA A 243 6.41 22.99 -25.46
N ARG A 244 5.50 23.34 -24.53
CA ARG A 244 5.68 23.22 -23.07
C ARG A 244 5.90 21.78 -22.59
N TYR A 245 5.55 20.78 -23.41
CA TYR A 245 5.57 19.36 -23.06
C TYR A 245 6.57 18.59 -23.93
N PRO A 246 7.88 18.81 -23.77
CA PRO A 246 8.89 18.20 -24.62
C PRO A 246 8.84 16.67 -24.55
N ARG A 247 9.01 16.01 -25.69
CA ARG A 247 9.09 14.55 -25.74
C ARG A 247 10.38 14.07 -25.08
N MET A 248 10.29 12.95 -24.37
CA MET A 248 11.45 12.27 -23.81
C MET A 248 12.11 11.43 -24.91
N LEU A 249 13.32 11.81 -25.34
CA LEU A 249 14.06 11.18 -26.44
C LEU A 249 14.38 9.71 -26.20
N ASN A 250 14.41 9.28 -24.94
CA ASN A 250 14.65 7.91 -24.52
C ASN A 250 13.37 7.14 -24.13
N HIS A 251 12.19 7.62 -24.54
CA HIS A 251 10.93 6.91 -24.42
C HIS A 251 10.07 7.12 -25.68
N PRO A 252 9.44 6.07 -26.25
CA PRO A 252 8.80 6.15 -27.56
C PRO A 252 7.66 7.19 -27.65
N THR A 253 6.86 7.33 -26.59
CA THR A 253 5.60 8.10 -26.64
C THR A 253 5.42 9.13 -25.53
N ALA A 254 6.39 9.29 -24.63
CA ALA A 254 6.13 10.00 -23.39
C ALA A 254 6.59 11.46 -23.45
N ILE A 255 5.77 12.34 -22.88
CA ILE A 255 6.09 13.76 -22.68
C ILE A 255 6.68 13.97 -21.30
N ASN A 256 7.57 14.97 -21.16
CA ASN A 256 8.02 15.45 -19.86
C ASN A 256 7.04 16.51 -19.35
N VAL A 257 6.65 16.38 -18.09
CA VAL A 257 5.82 17.34 -17.37
C VAL A 257 6.61 17.78 -16.15
N ASP A 258 6.96 19.06 -16.08
CA ASP A 258 7.88 19.55 -15.05
C ASP A 258 7.25 19.64 -13.66
N TRP A 259 5.95 19.94 -13.60
CA TRP A 259 5.21 20.12 -12.37
C TRP A 259 3.91 19.30 -12.35
N VAL A 260 3.50 18.84 -11.16
CA VAL A 260 2.25 18.06 -11.02
C VAL A 260 1.02 18.88 -11.42
N VAL A 261 1.05 20.20 -11.21
CA VAL A 261 -0.03 21.10 -11.63
C VAL A 261 -0.12 21.24 -13.15
N ASP A 262 0.95 20.90 -13.86
CA ASP A 262 1.04 21.07 -15.31
C ASP A 262 0.49 19.86 -16.08
N ILE A 263 0.03 18.83 -15.38
CA ILE A 263 -0.46 17.59 -16.01
C ILE A 263 -1.68 17.92 -16.89
N PRO A 264 -1.56 17.73 -18.22
CA PRO A 264 -2.63 18.12 -19.15
C PRO A 264 -3.81 17.14 -19.10
N ARG A 265 -5.02 17.67 -19.12
CA ARG A 265 -6.26 16.86 -19.01
C ARG A 265 -6.61 16.09 -20.27
N ASP A 266 -6.14 16.55 -21.43
CA ASP A 266 -6.41 16.05 -22.78
C ASP A 266 -5.34 15.08 -23.31
N TRP A 267 -4.27 14.82 -22.55
CA TRP A 267 -3.23 13.84 -22.94
C TRP A 267 -3.51 12.45 -22.36
N ALA A 268 -3.81 11.48 -23.23
CA ALA A 268 -4.03 10.08 -22.85
C ALA A 268 -2.74 9.22 -22.88
N GLY A 269 -1.64 9.78 -23.38
CA GLY A 269 -0.35 9.10 -23.50
C GLY A 269 0.40 8.94 -22.18
N VAL A 270 1.62 8.42 -22.27
CA VAL A 270 2.52 8.31 -21.12
C VAL A 270 3.08 9.70 -20.79
N MET A 271 3.22 9.99 -19.51
CA MET A 271 3.77 11.24 -18.98
C MET A 271 4.88 10.93 -18.00
N GLY A 272 6.01 11.62 -18.13
CA GLY A 272 7.05 11.69 -17.12
C GLY A 272 6.79 12.86 -16.19
N VAL A 273 6.40 12.57 -14.94
CA VAL A 273 6.10 13.59 -13.90
C VAL A 273 7.14 13.57 -12.78
N PRO A 274 7.24 14.60 -11.91
CA PRO A 274 8.10 14.54 -10.73
C PRO A 274 7.82 13.32 -9.86
N ILE A 275 8.86 12.74 -9.23
CA ILE A 275 8.72 11.59 -8.32
C ILE A 275 7.78 11.89 -7.14
N SER A 276 7.74 13.14 -6.67
CA SER A 276 6.84 13.59 -5.60
C SER A 276 5.36 13.47 -5.96
N PHE A 277 5.01 13.21 -7.23
CA PHE A 277 3.66 12.85 -7.64
C PHE A 277 3.08 11.69 -6.82
N LEU A 278 3.91 10.73 -6.37
CA LEU A 278 3.45 9.60 -5.55
C LEU A 278 2.74 10.03 -4.25
N GLU A 279 3.07 11.19 -3.69
CA GLU A 279 2.40 11.76 -2.51
C GLU A 279 0.98 12.23 -2.80
N LYS A 280 0.64 12.44 -4.08
CA LYS A 280 -0.68 12.86 -4.58
C LYS A 280 -1.36 11.79 -5.43
N HIS A 281 -0.72 10.62 -5.58
CA HIS A 281 -1.16 9.59 -6.50
C HIS A 281 -2.53 9.04 -6.09
N CYS A 282 -3.47 9.16 -7.02
CA CYS A 282 -4.78 8.52 -6.98
C CYS A 282 -4.77 7.33 -7.96
N PRO A 283 -4.77 6.07 -7.49
CA PRO A 283 -4.74 4.88 -8.35
C PRO A 283 -5.93 4.78 -9.32
N ALA A 284 -7.06 5.41 -8.96
CA ALA A 284 -8.25 5.50 -9.80
C ALA A 284 -8.05 6.42 -11.02
N GLN A 285 -7.21 7.45 -10.89
CA GLN A 285 -6.99 8.44 -11.93
C GLN A 285 -5.76 8.13 -12.79
N PHE A 286 -4.70 7.61 -12.18
CA PHE A 286 -3.43 7.38 -12.85
C PHE A 286 -2.85 6.00 -12.52
N GLU A 287 -2.35 5.33 -13.55
CA GLU A 287 -1.52 4.15 -13.44
C GLU A 287 -0.04 4.55 -13.38
N VAL A 288 0.74 3.88 -12.53
CA VAL A 288 2.20 4.04 -12.44
C VAL A 288 2.85 2.96 -13.28
N LEU A 289 3.72 3.37 -14.21
CA LEU A 289 4.40 2.47 -15.16
C LEU A 289 5.86 2.22 -14.82
N GLY A 290 6.45 3.05 -13.95
CA GLY A 290 7.84 2.94 -13.53
C GLY A 290 8.49 4.31 -13.39
N HIS A 291 9.80 4.37 -13.62
CA HIS A 291 10.53 5.64 -13.65
C HIS A 291 11.59 5.61 -14.75
N ILE A 292 12.01 6.80 -15.16
CA ILE A 292 13.07 7.00 -16.16
C ILE A 292 13.95 8.17 -15.74
N GLN A 293 15.17 8.22 -16.24
CA GLN A 293 15.99 9.43 -16.27
C GLN A 293 15.85 10.05 -17.66
N PRO A 294 15.02 11.09 -17.85
CA PRO A 294 14.69 11.54 -19.19
C PRO A 294 15.86 12.24 -19.88
N LYS A 295 15.89 12.09 -21.20
CA LYS A 295 16.68 12.93 -22.11
C LYS A 295 15.70 13.77 -22.93
N ILE A 296 15.85 15.08 -22.94
CA ILE A 296 15.02 16.02 -23.71
C ILE A 296 15.93 16.85 -24.62
N ALA A 297 15.41 17.34 -25.75
CA ALA A 297 16.13 18.30 -26.55
C ALA A 297 16.28 19.60 -25.75
N ASP A 298 17.48 20.19 -25.71
CA ASP A 298 17.61 21.57 -25.29
C ASP A 298 17.29 22.50 -26.47
N GLY A 299 16.76 23.69 -26.19
CA GLY A 299 16.34 24.65 -27.22
C GLY A 299 17.47 25.14 -28.13
N ALA A 300 18.72 24.71 -27.92
CA ALA A 300 19.90 25.01 -28.72
C ALA A 300 20.35 23.84 -29.61
N GLY A 301 19.55 22.76 -29.71
CA GLY A 301 19.84 21.60 -30.56
C GLY A 301 20.67 20.49 -29.89
N GLY A 302 20.97 20.62 -28.60
CA GLY A 302 21.60 19.59 -27.78
C GLY A 302 20.59 18.70 -27.04
N VAL A 303 21.11 17.88 -26.12
CA VAL A 303 20.31 16.97 -25.30
C VAL A 303 20.59 17.22 -23.83
N THR A 304 19.56 17.64 -23.10
CA THR A 304 19.62 17.79 -21.64
C THR A 304 19.06 16.56 -20.94
N GLN A 305 19.80 16.06 -19.96
CA GLN A 305 19.31 15.05 -19.03
C GLN A 305 18.67 15.74 -17.83
N VAL A 306 17.36 15.58 -17.65
CA VAL A 306 16.63 16.16 -16.52
C VAL A 306 16.54 15.15 -15.37
N TYR A 307 16.10 15.62 -14.19
CA TYR A 307 15.87 14.76 -13.02
C TYR A 307 14.95 13.58 -13.34
N SER A 308 15.15 12.48 -12.60
CA SER A 308 14.34 11.28 -12.75
C SER A 308 12.85 11.58 -12.64
N ARG A 309 12.07 11.04 -13.58
CA ARG A 309 10.62 11.18 -13.66
C ARG A 309 9.93 9.86 -13.38
N LEU A 310 8.78 9.93 -12.72
CA LEU A 310 7.83 8.84 -12.63
C LEU A 310 7.05 8.77 -13.95
N LEU A 311 6.94 7.57 -14.53
CA LEU A 311 6.10 7.35 -15.70
C LEU A 311 4.68 7.04 -15.23
N ILE A 312 3.73 7.85 -15.67
CA ILE A 312 2.30 7.66 -15.38
C ILE A 312 1.48 7.66 -16.66
N LYS A 313 0.29 7.04 -16.60
CA LYS A 313 -0.70 7.10 -17.66
C LYS A 313 -2.08 7.33 -17.06
N ARG A 314 -2.86 8.21 -17.67
CA ARG A 314 -4.23 8.49 -17.21
C ARG A 314 -5.13 7.28 -17.46
N ARG A 315 -5.94 6.91 -16.47
CA ARG A 315 -7.00 5.92 -16.65
C ARG A 315 -8.19 6.57 -17.38
N PRO A 316 -8.87 5.87 -18.30
CA PRO A 316 -10.03 6.41 -18.99
C PRO A 316 -11.14 6.75 -17.98
N ALA A 317 -11.90 7.83 -18.24
CA ALA A 317 -12.94 8.34 -17.33
C ALA A 317 -14.09 7.35 -17.04
N SER A 318 -14.22 6.27 -17.81
CA SER A 318 -15.16 5.16 -17.59
C SER A 318 -14.64 4.10 -16.61
N ALA A 319 -13.36 4.17 -16.22
CA ALA A 319 -12.88 3.48 -15.05
C ALA A 319 -13.43 4.22 -13.82
N THR A 320 -14.73 4.04 -13.57
CA THR A 320 -15.24 4.10 -12.20
C THR A 320 -14.22 3.32 -11.39
N PRO A 321 -13.55 3.90 -10.37
CA PRO A 321 -12.75 3.07 -9.49
C PRO A 321 -13.69 1.98 -9.05
N THR A 322 -13.40 0.72 -9.44
CA THR A 322 -14.00 -0.42 -8.78
C THR A 322 -13.71 -0.12 -7.32
N PRO A 323 -14.72 0.21 -6.48
CA PRO A 323 -14.45 0.43 -5.08
C PRO A 323 -13.76 -0.85 -4.65
N ASP A 324 -12.53 -0.75 -4.14
CA ASP A 324 -11.76 -1.90 -3.65
C ASP A 324 -12.76 -2.73 -2.84
N LEU A 325 -13.22 -3.85 -3.40
CA LEU A 325 -14.26 -4.64 -2.76
C LEU A 325 -13.63 -5.05 -1.44
N PRO A 326 -14.28 -4.76 -0.29
CA PRO A 326 -13.72 -5.17 0.99
C PRO A 326 -13.35 -6.65 0.89
N PRO A 327 -12.20 -7.12 1.40
CA PRO A 327 -11.72 -8.48 1.14
C PRO A 327 -12.75 -9.58 1.41
N ILE A 328 -13.67 -9.34 2.35
CA ILE A 328 -14.81 -10.21 2.62
C ILE A 328 -15.81 -10.30 1.45
N VAL A 329 -16.08 -9.18 0.77
CA VAL A 329 -16.93 -9.11 -0.43
C VAL A 329 -16.21 -9.71 -1.63
N THR A 330 -14.92 -9.45 -1.82
CA THR A 330 -14.12 -10.10 -2.88
C THR A 330 -14.10 -11.62 -2.74
N ARG A 331 -13.90 -12.12 -1.52
CA ARG A 331 -13.98 -13.56 -1.22
C ARG A 331 -15.38 -14.12 -1.42
N ALA A 332 -16.42 -13.34 -1.13
CA ALA A 332 -17.79 -13.75 -1.36
C ALA A 332 -18.12 -13.82 -2.86
N VAL A 333 -17.68 -12.84 -3.68
CA VAL A 333 -17.78 -12.89 -5.15
C VAL A 333 -17.10 -14.15 -5.69
N ALA A 334 -15.85 -14.39 -5.30
CA ALA A 334 -15.11 -15.58 -5.73
C ALA A 334 -15.79 -16.91 -5.31
N ARG A 335 -16.37 -16.96 -4.10
CA ARG A 335 -17.12 -18.14 -3.62
C ARG A 335 -18.48 -18.31 -4.28
N ALA A 336 -19.12 -17.23 -4.72
CA ALA A 336 -20.37 -17.28 -5.46
C ALA A 336 -20.17 -17.84 -6.88
N GLN A 337 -19.02 -17.55 -7.50
CA GLN A 337 -18.65 -18.02 -8.84
C GLN A 337 -18.06 -19.44 -8.81
N ASN A 338 -17.10 -19.70 -7.90
CA ASN A 338 -16.24 -20.89 -7.96
C ASN A 338 -16.40 -21.85 -6.76
N GLY A 339 -17.25 -21.52 -5.78
CA GLY A 339 -17.43 -22.35 -4.59
C GLY A 339 -18.24 -23.62 -4.84
N ASN A 340 -18.19 -24.56 -3.89
CA ASN A 340 -19.13 -25.68 -3.87
C ASN A 340 -20.57 -25.20 -3.55
N LYS A 341 -21.57 -26.08 -3.71
CA LYS A 341 -23.00 -25.75 -3.51
C LYS A 341 -23.29 -24.98 -2.21
N TYR A 342 -22.65 -25.35 -1.10
CA TYR A 342 -22.83 -24.69 0.20
C TYR A 342 -22.13 -23.33 0.28
N GLN A 343 -20.92 -23.25 -0.24
CA GLN A 343 -20.14 -22.01 -0.31
C GLN A 343 -20.83 -20.96 -1.20
N ARG A 344 -21.37 -21.38 -2.36
CA ARG A 344 -22.15 -20.51 -3.26
C ARG A 344 -23.39 -19.96 -2.56
N ALA A 345 -24.18 -20.82 -1.93
CA ALA A 345 -25.40 -20.40 -1.23
C ALA A 345 -25.14 -19.37 -0.11
N ASN A 346 -24.10 -19.60 0.70
CA ASN A 346 -23.71 -18.67 1.76
C ASN A 346 -23.15 -17.35 1.20
N ALA A 347 -22.35 -17.44 0.14
CA ALA A 347 -21.79 -16.26 -0.53
C ALA A 347 -22.87 -15.39 -1.18
N ILE A 348 -23.84 -16.00 -1.87
CA ILE A 348 -24.98 -15.28 -2.47
C ILE A 348 -25.81 -14.56 -1.40
N GLY A 349 -26.06 -15.21 -0.26
CA GLY A 349 -26.75 -14.58 0.87
C GLY A 349 -26.00 -13.38 1.44
N PHE A 350 -24.67 -13.48 1.57
CA PHE A 350 -23.81 -12.38 1.99
C PHE A 350 -23.79 -11.23 0.97
N LEU A 351 -23.60 -11.54 -0.31
CA LEU A 351 -23.55 -10.55 -1.40
C LEU A 351 -24.85 -9.78 -1.54
N ARG A 352 -25.98 -10.40 -1.20
CA ARG A 352 -27.28 -9.73 -1.16
C ARG A 352 -27.35 -8.63 -0.11
N ASN A 353 -26.88 -8.91 1.12
CA ASN A 353 -26.83 -7.91 2.18
C ASN A 353 -25.82 -6.80 1.84
N ALA A 354 -24.71 -7.16 1.19
CA ALA A 354 -23.75 -6.20 0.68
C ALA A 354 -24.38 -5.30 -0.40
N TYR A 355 -25.13 -5.87 -1.35
CA TYR A 355 -25.84 -5.13 -2.40
C TYR A 355 -26.77 -4.06 -1.82
N GLU A 356 -27.63 -4.41 -0.85
CA GLU A 356 -28.53 -3.44 -0.22
C GLU A 356 -27.78 -2.36 0.56
N SER A 357 -26.70 -2.73 1.25
CA SER A 357 -25.84 -1.78 1.98
C SER A 357 -25.13 -0.79 1.05
N PHE A 358 -24.66 -1.25 -0.12
CA PHE A 358 -24.05 -0.38 -1.13
C PHE A 358 -25.10 0.49 -1.81
N LYS A 359 -26.26 -0.08 -2.18
CA LYS A 359 -27.38 0.64 -2.82
C LYS A 359 -27.88 1.81 -1.97
N ALA A 360 -27.88 1.67 -0.65
CA ALA A 360 -28.24 2.75 0.27
C ALA A 360 -27.20 3.89 0.35
N LYS A 361 -25.95 3.65 -0.09
CA LYS A 361 -24.82 4.58 0.05
C LYS A 361 -24.30 5.13 -1.28
N GLY A 362 -24.74 4.59 -2.41
CA GLY A 362 -24.27 4.99 -3.73
C GLY A 362 -24.34 3.86 -4.76
N PRO A 363 -23.59 3.97 -5.88
CA PRO A 363 -23.58 2.93 -6.91
C PRO A 363 -23.00 1.61 -6.37
N VAL A 364 -23.66 0.50 -6.70
CA VAL A 364 -23.24 -0.83 -6.27
C VAL A 364 -22.06 -1.30 -7.14
N PRO A 365 -20.97 -1.84 -6.55
CA PRO A 365 -19.87 -2.42 -7.32
C PRO A 365 -20.36 -3.49 -8.32
N GLN A 366 -19.93 -3.37 -9.57
CA GLN A 366 -20.40 -4.22 -10.67
C GLN A 366 -20.20 -5.72 -10.40
N ALA A 367 -19.09 -6.10 -9.75
CA ALA A 367 -18.83 -7.50 -9.40
C ALA A 367 -19.89 -8.12 -8.45
N ILE A 368 -20.54 -7.33 -7.60
CA ILE A 368 -21.66 -7.80 -6.76
C ILE A 368 -22.90 -8.00 -7.63
N VAL A 369 -23.14 -7.08 -8.57
CA VAL A 369 -24.27 -7.15 -9.51
C VAL A 369 -24.14 -8.40 -10.37
N ASP A 370 -23.00 -8.62 -11.01
CA ASP A 370 -22.74 -9.76 -11.90
C ASP A 370 -22.90 -11.09 -11.16
N ALA A 371 -22.30 -11.22 -9.97
CA ALA A 371 -22.38 -12.45 -9.17
C ALA A 371 -23.82 -12.77 -8.71
N LEU A 372 -24.65 -11.75 -8.44
CA LEU A 372 -26.06 -11.95 -8.10
C LEU A 372 -26.91 -12.24 -9.35
N GLN A 373 -26.67 -11.58 -10.48
CA GLN A 373 -27.39 -11.82 -11.73
C GLN A 373 -27.17 -13.25 -12.23
N GLU A 374 -25.93 -13.74 -12.18
CA GLU A 374 -25.59 -15.13 -12.50
C GLU A 374 -26.33 -16.11 -11.59
N ALA A 375 -26.37 -15.83 -10.27
CA ALA A 375 -27.02 -16.67 -9.28
C ALA A 375 -28.56 -16.75 -9.39
N TYR A 376 -29.22 -15.73 -9.94
CA TYR A 376 -30.68 -15.71 -10.13
C TYR A 376 -31.12 -16.00 -11.58
N GLY A 377 -30.21 -16.42 -12.46
CA GLY A 377 -30.56 -16.85 -13.81
C GLY A 377 -30.95 -15.71 -14.75
N GLY A 378 -30.22 -14.59 -14.73
CA GLY A 378 -30.36 -13.54 -15.75
C GLY A 378 -31.41 -12.46 -15.48
N VAL A 379 -31.85 -12.28 -14.23
CA VAL A 379 -32.67 -11.12 -13.86
C VAL A 379 -31.83 -9.85 -13.97
N HIS A 380 -32.17 -8.94 -14.88
CA HIS A 380 -31.48 -7.65 -15.03
C HIS A 380 -31.63 -6.79 -13.76
N LEU A 381 -30.62 -6.86 -12.89
CA LEU A 381 -30.45 -5.92 -11.79
C LEU A 381 -29.97 -4.58 -12.36
N ASN A 382 -30.91 -3.72 -12.79
CA ASN A 382 -30.60 -2.35 -13.22
C ASN A 382 -30.10 -1.54 -12.03
N GLN A 383 -28.86 -1.03 -12.12
CA GLN A 383 -28.13 -0.20 -11.17
C GLN A 383 -29.03 0.68 -10.26
N GLY A 384 -29.57 0.09 -9.18
CA GLY A 384 -30.38 0.79 -8.17
C GLY A 384 -31.92 0.77 -8.31
N ARG A 385 -32.53 0.25 -9.39
CA ARG A 385 -34.01 0.29 -9.56
C ARG A 385 -34.76 -1.03 -9.33
N ALA A 386 -34.11 -2.19 -9.46
CA ALA A 386 -34.76 -3.48 -9.26
C ALA A 386 -34.67 -3.97 -7.79
N ALA A 387 -35.74 -4.61 -7.30
CA ALA A 387 -35.73 -5.34 -6.03
C ALA A 387 -35.14 -6.75 -6.22
N LEU A 388 -34.31 -7.21 -5.29
CA LEU A 388 -33.70 -8.54 -5.36
C LEU A 388 -34.76 -9.65 -5.21
N PRO A 389 -34.69 -10.75 -5.98
CA PRO A 389 -35.60 -11.88 -5.83
C PRO A 389 -35.51 -12.51 -4.44
N MET A 390 -36.63 -12.89 -3.86
CA MET A 390 -36.63 -13.58 -2.55
C MET A 390 -35.85 -14.91 -2.61
N THR A 391 -35.01 -15.14 -1.59
CA THR A 391 -34.33 -16.45 -1.44
C THR A 391 -35.36 -17.55 -1.26
N SER A 392 -34.99 -18.80 -1.56
CA SER A 392 -35.80 -19.98 -1.20
C SER A 392 -36.08 -20.05 0.31
N ARG A 393 -35.15 -19.59 1.16
CA ARG A 393 -35.37 -19.46 2.62
C ARG A 393 -36.38 -18.38 2.98
N GLN A 394 -36.34 -17.20 2.36
CA GLN A 394 -37.34 -16.15 2.57
C GLN A 394 -38.71 -16.57 2.05
N ARG A 395 -38.79 -17.20 0.86
CA ARG A 395 -40.05 -17.78 0.35
C ARG A 395 -40.60 -18.84 1.31
N ALA A 396 -39.74 -19.65 1.93
CA ALA A 396 -40.16 -20.62 2.93
C ALA A 396 -40.62 -19.96 4.24
N ALA A 397 -39.92 -18.90 4.71
CA ALA A 397 -40.29 -18.14 5.89
C ALA A 397 -41.61 -17.36 5.68
N GLU A 398 -41.80 -16.79 4.50
CA GLU A 398 -43.00 -16.07 4.13
C GLU A 398 -44.19 -17.02 3.95
N ARG A 399 -43.98 -18.22 3.37
CA ARG A 399 -44.97 -19.31 3.38
C ARG A 399 -45.34 -19.74 4.80
N ARG A 400 -44.36 -19.81 5.72
CA ARG A 400 -44.62 -20.10 7.14
C ARG A 400 -45.41 -18.97 7.81
N LEU A 401 -45.09 -17.71 7.49
CA LEU A 401 -45.78 -16.53 8.01
C LEU A 401 -47.21 -16.42 7.45
N GLN A 402 -47.42 -16.70 6.17
CA GLN A 402 -48.75 -16.76 5.54
C GLN A 402 -49.58 -17.92 6.12
N LYS A 403 -48.95 -19.07 6.40
CA LYS A 403 -49.59 -20.20 7.08
C LYS A 403 -49.94 -19.87 8.55
N ALA A 404 -49.11 -19.08 9.22
CA ALA A 404 -49.37 -18.57 10.58
C ALA A 404 -50.43 -17.47 10.62
N LYS A 405 -50.55 -16.66 9.57
CA LYS A 405 -51.57 -15.60 9.43
C LYS A 405 -52.93 -16.11 8.91
N GLY A 406 -53.13 -17.43 8.81
CA GLY A 406 -54.43 -18.01 8.47
C GLY A 406 -54.93 -17.74 7.05
N VAL A 407 -54.08 -17.31 6.11
CA VAL A 407 -54.49 -17.09 4.72
C VAL A 407 -54.60 -18.46 4.03
N ARG A 408 -55.76 -19.10 4.14
CA ARG A 408 -56.14 -20.21 3.26
C ARG A 408 -56.25 -19.65 1.84
N ARG A 409 -55.43 -20.16 0.91
CA ARG A 409 -55.78 -20.10 -0.51
C ARG A 409 -57.14 -20.79 -0.65
N SER A 410 -58.18 -20.02 -0.98
CA SER A 410 -59.41 -20.59 -1.52
C SER A 410 -58.99 -21.40 -2.75
N LYS A 411 -59.16 -22.72 -2.68
CA LYS A 411 -59.23 -23.55 -3.88
C LYS A 411 -60.40 -22.98 -4.68
N VAL A 412 -60.11 -22.36 -5.81
CA VAL A 412 -61.11 -22.26 -6.88
C VAL A 412 -61.29 -23.70 -7.35
N THR A 413 -62.25 -24.38 -6.75
CA THR A 413 -62.76 -25.65 -7.22
C THR A 413 -63.72 -25.29 -8.34
N THR A 414 -63.25 -25.34 -9.58
CA THR A 414 -64.15 -25.50 -10.73
C THR A 414 -64.77 -26.89 -10.60
N MET A 415 -66.06 -26.93 -10.32
CA MET A 415 -66.92 -28.09 -10.53
C MET A 415 -68.15 -27.63 -11.34
N PRO A 416 -68.69 -28.52 -12.19
CA PRO A 416 -69.46 -28.15 -13.38
C PRO A 416 -70.92 -27.83 -13.03
N GLY A 417 -71.41 -26.70 -13.51
CA GLY A 417 -72.82 -26.38 -13.53
C GLY A 417 -73.46 -26.90 -14.81
N LEU A 418 -74.20 -28.01 -14.68
CA LEU A 418 -75.22 -28.42 -15.64
C LEU A 418 -76.29 -27.32 -15.77
N ALA A 419 -76.80 -27.15 -16.98
CA ALA A 419 -77.91 -26.29 -17.33
C ALA A 419 -79.24 -26.69 -16.64
N LEU A 420 -80.09 -25.70 -16.33
CA LEU A 420 -81.51 -25.73 -16.71
C LEU A 420 -82.20 -24.35 -16.57
N ALA A 421 -82.83 -23.96 -17.67
CA ALA A 421 -84.02 -23.11 -17.89
C ALA A 421 -84.61 -22.25 -16.75
N ALA A 422 -84.74 -20.94 -17.04
CA ALA A 422 -86.04 -20.29 -17.33
C ALA A 422 -85.79 -19.02 -18.15
#